data_AF-A0A0Q9P744-F1
#
_entry.id   AF-A0A0Q9P744-F1
#
_cell.length_a   1.000
_cell.length_b   1.000
_cell.length_c   1.000
_cell.angle_alpha   90.00
_cell.angle_beta   90.00
_cell.angle_gamma   90.00
#
_symmetry.space_group_name_H-M   'P 1'
#
loop_
_entity.id
_entity.type
_entity.pdbx_description
1 polymer ?
#
loop_
_entity_poly.entity_id
_entity_poly.type
_entity_poly.pdbx_seq_one_letter_code
_entity_poly.pdbx_strand_id
1 'polypeptide(L)'
;MDRPYFYATGMERTVHAYTKDEWGIGGSQPSGNYSVHTTTGLVVVTALMTIPALGAPLMLIIALASLNLILVIFGLLGTVLFTGGWLLGIGNLRRELRATKKRKLKGLPKPRFALTDDQARAWFESNPPHIAITRENFPDSTRPFPGDAPPTPPPTEEPRT
;
A
#
# COMPACT_ATOMS: atom_id res chain seq x y z
N MET A 1 -0.64 -0.04 -15.01
CA MET A 1 0.83 -0.16 -15.03
C MET A 1 1.23 -1.33 -14.15
N ASP A 2 1.56 -2.47 -14.73
CA ASP A 2 2.14 -3.61 -13.98
C ASP A 2 3.64 -3.35 -13.82
N ARG A 3 4.03 -2.72 -12.70
CA ARG A 3 5.45 -2.57 -12.34
C ARG A 3 5.93 -3.76 -11.51
N PRO A 4 7.16 -4.25 -11.73
CA PRO A 4 7.69 -5.39 -10.99
C PRO A 4 8.08 -5.04 -9.55
N TYR A 5 8.54 -3.80 -9.33
CA TYR A 5 9.08 -3.35 -8.04
C TYR A 5 8.51 -2.00 -7.58
N PHE A 6 8.42 -1.89 -6.27
CA PHE A 6 8.13 -0.68 -5.52
C PHE A 6 9.30 -0.39 -4.59
N TYR A 7 9.63 0.89 -4.42
CA TYR A 7 10.83 1.30 -3.71
C TYR A 7 10.47 2.00 -2.41
N ALA A 8 11.15 1.62 -1.34
CA ALA A 8 10.96 2.26 -0.05
C ALA A 8 12.19 2.11 0.84
N THR A 9 12.32 3.03 1.78
CA THR A 9 13.31 2.96 2.85
C THR A 9 12.70 2.46 4.15
N GLY A 10 13.52 1.73 4.91
CA GLY A 10 13.24 1.30 6.28
C GLY A 10 13.57 2.40 7.30
N MET A 11 13.86 2.00 8.53
CA MET A 11 14.38 2.91 9.56
C MET A 11 15.87 3.22 9.34
N GLU A 12 16.59 2.25 8.79
CA GLU A 12 17.90 2.42 8.18
C GLU A 12 17.69 3.09 6.82
N ARG A 13 18.51 4.08 6.46
CA ARG A 13 18.40 4.87 5.20
C ARG A 13 18.75 4.05 3.94
N THR A 14 18.58 2.73 4.00
CA THR A 14 18.81 1.79 2.92
C THR A 14 17.54 1.67 2.07
N VAL A 15 17.70 1.78 0.76
CA VAL A 15 16.59 1.63 -0.17
C VAL A 15 16.44 0.16 -0.54
N HIS A 16 15.23 -0.36 -0.41
CA HIS A 16 14.90 -1.73 -0.77
C HIS A 16 13.85 -1.76 -1.87
N ALA A 17 13.97 -2.75 -2.75
CA ALA A 17 12.99 -3.07 -3.77
C ALA A 17 12.03 -4.15 -3.25
N TYR A 18 10.73 -3.88 -3.34
CA TYR A 18 9.66 -4.75 -2.87
C TYR A 18 8.78 -5.14 -4.05
N THR A 19 8.42 -6.41 -4.13
CA THR A 19 7.32 -6.82 -5.02
C THR A 19 5.97 -6.38 -4.43
N LYS A 20 4.92 -6.39 -5.26
CA LYS A 20 3.53 -6.09 -4.84
C LYS A 20 3.10 -6.89 -3.61
N ASP A 21 3.53 -8.15 -3.53
CA ASP A 21 3.19 -9.07 -2.45
C ASP A 21 3.96 -8.83 -1.15
N GLU A 22 5.13 -8.19 -1.23
CA GLU A 22 5.99 -7.89 -0.09
C GLU A 22 5.69 -6.51 0.52
N TRP A 23 5.10 -5.62 -0.28
CA TRP A 23 4.74 -4.26 0.15
C TRP A 23 3.79 -4.29 1.36
N GLY A 24 2.72 -5.09 1.27
CA GLY A 24 1.69 -5.13 2.29
C GLY A 24 0.96 -3.79 2.43
N ILE A 25 0.61 -3.43 3.66
CA ILE A 25 -0.09 -2.18 4.02
C ILE A 25 0.92 -1.08 4.43
N GLY A 26 2.19 -1.43 4.64
CA GLY A 26 3.22 -0.52 5.13
C GLY A 26 3.93 0.19 4.00
N GLY A 27 3.62 1.46 3.80
CA GLY A 27 4.21 2.33 2.78
C GLY A 27 3.09 2.97 1.98
N SER A 28 3.02 4.30 2.02
CA SER A 28 2.09 5.11 1.20
C SER A 28 1.87 4.43 -0.15
N GLN A 29 0.61 4.11 -0.47
CA GLN A 29 0.26 3.36 -1.66
C GLN A 29 1.07 3.85 -2.86
N PRO A 30 1.66 2.94 -3.66
CA PRO A 30 2.45 3.34 -4.81
C PRO A 30 1.62 4.03 -5.91
N SER A 31 0.30 4.02 -5.80
CA SER A 31 -0.62 4.83 -6.60
C SER A 31 -1.84 5.22 -5.75
N GLY A 32 -1.97 6.50 -5.42
CA GLY A 32 -3.25 7.07 -4.99
C GLY A 32 -3.57 7.02 -3.48
N ASN A 33 -3.87 8.23 -2.99
CA ASN A 33 -4.46 8.71 -1.74
C ASN A 33 -4.43 7.86 -0.45
N TYR A 34 -3.79 8.48 0.55
CA TYR A 34 -3.74 8.17 1.99
C TYR A 34 -4.93 7.37 2.54
N SER A 35 -4.68 6.13 2.97
CA SER A 35 -5.59 5.48 3.91
C SER A 35 -4.88 4.53 4.89
N VAL A 36 -4.98 4.94 6.16
CA VAL A 36 -4.67 4.27 7.43
C VAL A 36 -3.18 4.02 7.74
N HIS A 37 -2.63 4.98 8.48
CA HIS A 37 -1.32 4.92 9.12
C HIS A 37 -1.23 3.73 10.08
N THR A 38 -0.33 2.81 9.75
CA THR A 38 0.23 1.79 10.66
C THR A 38 -0.65 0.56 10.90
N THR A 39 -0.07 -0.62 10.69
CA THR A 39 -0.64 -1.94 11.05
C THR A 39 -1.18 -1.98 12.48
N THR A 40 -0.55 -1.27 13.41
CA THR A 40 -1.00 -1.14 14.80
C THR A 40 -2.40 -0.50 14.89
N GLY A 41 -2.65 0.58 14.15
CA GLY A 41 -3.96 1.23 14.11
C GLY A 41 -5.03 0.29 13.55
N LEU A 42 -4.71 -0.43 12.48
CA LEU A 42 -5.61 -1.44 11.93
C LEU A 42 -5.94 -2.56 12.94
N VAL A 43 -4.94 -3.06 13.68
CA VAL A 43 -5.14 -4.08 14.71
C VAL A 43 -6.03 -3.57 15.84
N VAL A 44 -5.77 -2.36 16.34
CA VAL A 44 -6.56 -1.75 17.42
C VAL A 44 -8.01 -1.53 16.98
N VAL A 45 -8.21 -0.93 15.80
CA VAL A 45 -9.56 -0.71 15.25
C VAL A 45 -10.28 -2.04 15.02
N THR A 46 -9.60 -3.04 14.47
CA THR A 46 -10.20 -4.37 14.25
C THR A 46 -10.58 -5.04 15.58
N ALA A 47 -9.74 -4.94 16.61
CA ALA A 47 -10.02 -5.47 17.94
C ALA A 47 -11.23 -4.76 18.59
N LEU A 48 -11.26 -3.43 18.56
CA LEU A 48 -12.38 -2.64 19.10
C LEU A 48 -13.69 -2.93 18.36
N MET A 49 -13.64 -3.09 17.03
CA MET A 49 -14.81 -3.40 16.21
C MET A 49 -15.32 -4.83 16.40
N THR A 50 -14.57 -5.72 17.04
CA THR A 50 -15.00 -7.12 17.26
C THR A 50 -16.21 -7.18 18.20
N ILE A 51 -16.27 -6.34 19.23
CA ILE A 51 -17.39 -6.30 20.19
C ILE A 51 -18.71 -5.88 19.50
N PRO A 52 -18.81 -4.73 18.80
CA PRO A 52 -20.02 -4.37 18.10
C PRO A 52 -20.32 -5.29 16.91
N ALA A 53 -19.31 -5.86 16.24
CA ALA A 53 -19.55 -6.82 15.15
C ALA A 53 -20.21 -8.14 15.61
N LEU A 54 -20.04 -8.52 16.89
CA LEU A 54 -20.75 -9.64 17.50
C LEU A 54 -22.07 -9.21 18.18
N GLY A 55 -22.10 -8.02 18.77
CA GLY A 55 -23.29 -7.49 19.44
C GLY A 55 -24.41 -7.06 18.49
N ALA A 56 -24.08 -6.46 17.35
CA ALA A 56 -25.06 -6.00 16.35
C ALA A 56 -25.94 -7.14 15.79
N PRO A 57 -25.41 -8.29 15.35
CA PRO A 57 -26.24 -9.39 14.89
C PRO A 57 -27.11 -9.99 16.02
N LEU A 58 -26.62 -10.00 17.26
CA LEU A 58 -27.43 -10.44 18.41
C LEU A 58 -28.62 -9.51 18.65
N MET A 59 -28.39 -8.19 18.59
CA MET A 59 -29.44 -7.18 18.70
C MET A 59 -30.45 -7.26 17.55
N LEU A 60 -30.00 -7.58 16.33
CA LEU A 60 -30.89 -7.81 15.19
C LEU A 60 -31.81 -9.02 15.42
N ILE A 61 -31.31 -10.12 15.99
CA ILE A 61 -32.12 -11.29 16.34
C ILE A 61 -33.20 -10.92 17.35
N ILE A 62 -32.86 -10.14 18.38
CA ILE A 62 -33.81 -9.65 19.38
C ILE A 62 -34.85 -8.70 18.74
N ALA A 63 -34.41 -7.80 17.87
CA ALA A 63 -35.30 -6.88 17.14
C ALA A 63 -36.31 -7.63 16.27
N LEU A 64 -35.86 -8.66 15.53
CA LEU A 64 -36.74 -9.54 14.75
C LEU A 64 -37.78 -10.25 15.62
N ALA A 65 -37.35 -10.77 16.78
CA ALA A 65 -38.25 -11.42 17.73
C ALA A 65 -39.31 -10.44 18.30
N SER A 66 -38.96 -9.16 18.46
CA SER A 66 -39.91 -8.13 18.92
C SER A 66 -40.87 -7.61 17.84
N LEU A 67 -40.78 -8.08 16.58
CA LEU A 67 -41.58 -7.62 15.43
C LEU A 67 -41.55 -6.09 15.20
N ASN A 68 -40.52 -5.41 15.71
CA ASN A 68 -40.39 -3.97 15.58
C ASN A 68 -39.59 -3.63 14.31
N LEU A 69 -40.32 -3.30 13.24
CA LEU A 69 -39.75 -3.06 11.91
C LEU A 69 -38.66 -1.97 11.91
N ILE A 70 -38.83 -0.91 12.70
CA ILE A 70 -37.86 0.19 12.79
C ILE A 70 -36.54 -0.33 13.39
N LEU A 71 -36.61 -1.08 14.49
CA LEU A 71 -35.43 -1.67 15.13
C LEU A 71 -34.75 -2.71 14.24
N VAL A 72 -35.52 -3.47 13.45
CA VAL A 72 -34.97 -4.43 12.48
C VAL A 72 -34.16 -3.73 11.40
N ILE A 73 -34.66 -2.63 10.83
CA ILE A 73 -33.95 -1.88 9.79
C ILE A 73 -32.63 -1.30 10.34
N PHE A 74 -32.67 -0.65 11.51
CA PHE A 74 -31.46 -0.11 12.13
C PHE A 74 -30.48 -1.21 12.56
N GLY A 75 -30.98 -2.32 13.09
CA GLY A 75 -30.16 -3.48 13.47
C GLY A 75 -29.48 -4.13 12.27
N LEU A 76 -30.17 -4.21 11.12
CA LEU A 76 -29.62 -4.74 9.89
C LEU A 76 -28.54 -3.82 9.32
N LEU A 77 -28.81 -2.51 9.28
CA LEU A 77 -27.83 -1.52 8.85
C LEU A 77 -26.57 -1.55 9.72
N GLY A 78 -26.74 -1.58 11.05
CA GLY A 78 -25.65 -1.70 12.00
C GLY A 78 -24.84 -2.97 11.80
N THR A 79 -25.51 -4.12 11.67
CA THR A 79 -24.84 -5.41 11.43
C THR A 79 -24.00 -5.38 10.16
N VAL A 80 -24.54 -4.88 9.06
CA VAL A 80 -23.79 -4.78 7.79
C VAL A 80 -22.57 -3.88 7.93
N LEU A 81 -22.71 -2.71 8.57
CA LEU A 81 -21.60 -1.76 8.74
C LEU A 81 -20.50 -2.33 9.65
N PHE A 82 -20.87 -2.88 10.81
CA PHE A 82 -19.90 -3.38 11.80
C PHE A 82 -19.27 -4.69 11.36
N THR A 83 -20.06 -5.67 10.90
CA THR A 83 -19.54 -6.96 10.42
C THR A 83 -18.77 -6.79 9.11
N GLY A 84 -19.28 -5.96 8.19
CA GLY A 84 -18.60 -5.66 6.92
C GLY A 84 -17.25 -4.97 7.14
N GLY A 85 -17.21 -3.93 7.98
CA GLY A 85 -15.96 -3.25 8.34
C GLY A 85 -14.96 -4.16 9.03
N TRP A 86 -15.43 -5.03 9.94
CA TRP A 86 -14.59 -6.02 10.63
C TRP A 86 -13.98 -7.04 9.66
N LEU A 87 -14.75 -7.58 8.71
CA LEU A 87 -14.25 -8.52 7.70
C LEU A 87 -13.19 -7.89 6.79
N LEU A 88 -13.39 -6.64 6.38
CA LEU A 88 -12.38 -5.89 5.62
C LEU A 88 -11.10 -5.69 6.44
N GLY A 89 -11.23 -5.37 7.73
CA GLY A 89 -10.11 -5.27 8.68
C GLY A 89 -9.31 -6.57 8.80
N ILE A 90 -9.99 -7.70 8.98
CA ILE A 90 -9.36 -9.03 9.04
C ILE A 90 -8.68 -9.36 7.70
N GLY A 91 -9.33 -9.09 6.57
CA GLY A 91 -8.76 -9.31 5.24
C GLY A 91 -7.46 -8.53 5.04
N ASN A 92 -7.45 -7.27 5.46
CA ASN A 92 -6.25 -6.42 5.48
C ASN A 92 -5.16 -7.01 6.38
N LEU A 93 -5.49 -7.40 7.60
CA LEU A 93 -4.52 -7.98 8.53
C LEU A 93 -3.90 -9.28 7.98
N ARG A 94 -4.70 -10.16 7.37
CA ARG A 94 -4.22 -11.37 6.71
C ARG A 94 -3.26 -11.06 5.56
N ARG A 95 -3.52 -10.02 4.77
CA ARG A 95 -2.62 -9.57 3.69
C ARG A 95 -1.29 -9.07 4.27
N GLU A 96 -1.32 -8.26 5.32
CA GLU A 96 -0.10 -7.78 5.99
C GLU A 96 0.69 -8.92 6.64
N LEU A 97 0.03 -9.94 7.19
CA LEU A 97 0.71 -11.13 7.73
C LEU A 97 1.43 -11.91 6.62
N ARG A 98 0.79 -12.10 5.46
CA ARG A 98 1.41 -12.76 4.29
C ARG A 98 2.60 -11.96 3.78
N ALA A 99 2.46 -10.64 3.64
CA ALA A 99 3.55 -9.75 3.25
C ALA A 99 4.71 -9.80 4.25
N THR A 100 4.40 -9.79 5.55
CA THR A 100 5.40 -9.91 6.63
C THR A 100 6.16 -11.23 6.54
N LYS A 101 5.47 -12.35 6.28
CA LYS A 101 6.12 -13.64 6.10
C LYS A 101 7.08 -13.61 4.90
N LYS A 102 6.64 -13.07 3.76
CA LYS A 102 7.48 -12.93 2.55
C LYS A 102 8.71 -12.04 2.79
N ARG A 103 8.52 -10.89 3.46
CA ARG A 103 9.62 -9.99 3.86
C ARG A 103 10.64 -10.68 4.75
N LYS A 104 10.19 -11.37 5.80
CA LYS A 104 11.07 -12.10 6.74
C LYS A 104 11.90 -13.16 6.04
N LEU A 105 11.32 -13.89 5.07
CA LEU A 105 12.05 -14.90 4.29
C LEU A 105 13.18 -14.29 3.43
N LYS A 106 13.03 -13.04 2.99
CA LYS A 106 14.04 -12.32 2.22
C LYS A 106 14.91 -11.36 3.05
N GLY A 107 14.73 -11.33 4.37
CA GLY A 107 15.42 -10.36 5.24
C GLY A 107 15.05 -8.90 4.99
N LEU A 108 13.92 -8.63 4.33
CA LEU A 108 13.50 -7.27 3.99
C LEU A 108 12.86 -6.57 5.20
N PRO A 109 13.21 -5.30 5.48
CA PRO A 109 12.56 -4.52 6.53
C PRO A 109 11.13 -4.13 6.10
N LYS A 110 10.38 -3.55 7.03
CA LYS A 110 9.06 -3.00 6.73
C LYS A 110 9.22 -1.70 5.91
N PRO A 111 8.53 -1.53 4.77
CA PRO A 111 8.55 -0.27 4.04
C PRO A 111 7.87 0.80 4.90
N ARG A 112 8.56 1.91 5.13
CA ARG A 112 8.04 3.04 5.93
C ARG A 112 7.78 4.26 5.07
N PHE A 113 8.74 4.59 4.21
CA PHE A 113 8.66 5.75 3.33
C PHE A 113 8.84 5.27 1.89
N ALA A 114 7.79 5.42 1.08
CA ALA A 114 7.89 5.15 -0.34
C ALA A 114 8.80 6.19 -1.00
N LEU A 115 9.54 5.75 -2.00
CA LEU A 115 10.44 6.58 -2.77
C LEU A 115 9.97 6.60 -4.23
N THR A 116 10.22 7.70 -4.91
CA THR A 116 10.03 7.77 -6.36
C THR A 116 11.09 6.95 -7.08
N ASP A 117 10.82 6.55 -8.32
CA ASP A 117 11.78 5.81 -9.13
C ASP A 117 13.09 6.58 -9.29
N ASP A 118 13.05 7.90 -9.44
CA ASP A 118 14.26 8.73 -9.55
C ASP A 118 15.09 8.75 -8.27
N GLN A 119 14.43 8.81 -7.10
CA GLN A 119 15.12 8.73 -5.80
C GLN A 119 15.73 7.36 -5.57
N ALA A 120 14.97 6.31 -5.86
CA ALA A 120 15.43 4.93 -5.73
C ALA A 120 16.59 4.64 -6.68
N ARG A 121 16.47 5.06 -7.94
CA ARG A 121 17.51 4.91 -8.97
C ARG A 121 18.80 5.62 -8.56
N ALA A 122 18.72 6.88 -8.10
CA ALA A 122 19.91 7.62 -7.64
C ALA A 122 20.65 6.89 -6.51
N TRP A 123 19.91 6.26 -5.60
CA TRP A 123 20.49 5.44 -4.54
C TRP A 123 21.14 4.16 -5.08
N PHE A 124 20.49 3.46 -6.01
CA PHE A 124 21.05 2.24 -6.61
C PHE A 124 22.22 2.52 -7.56
N GLU A 125 22.28 3.70 -8.19
CA GLU A 125 23.46 4.11 -8.97
C GLU A 125 24.71 4.26 -8.08
N SER A 126 24.52 4.66 -6.81
CA SER A 126 25.60 4.82 -5.83
C SER A 126 25.85 3.57 -4.97
N ASN A 127 24.90 2.64 -4.91
CA ASN A 127 24.96 1.41 -4.12
C ASN A 127 24.56 0.23 -5.02
N PRO A 128 25.51 -0.60 -5.48
CA PRO A 128 25.26 -1.64 -6.47
C PRO A 128 24.02 -2.48 -6.11
N PRO A 129 22.93 -2.41 -6.91
CA PRO A 129 21.71 -3.10 -6.60
C PRO A 129 21.81 -4.59 -6.92
N HIS A 130 20.95 -5.38 -6.28
CA HIS A 130 20.65 -6.75 -6.75
C HIS A 130 19.67 -6.78 -7.93
N ILE A 131 19.14 -5.63 -8.35
CA ILE A 131 18.20 -5.46 -9.47
C ILE A 131 18.84 -4.62 -10.58
N ALA A 132 18.58 -4.95 -11.84
CA ALA A 132 19.12 -4.17 -12.96
C ALA A 132 18.47 -2.77 -13.05
N ILE A 133 19.26 -1.74 -13.34
CA ILE A 133 18.77 -0.37 -13.57
C ILE A 133 18.27 -0.26 -15.00
N THR A 134 17.01 -0.64 -15.24
CA THR A 134 16.37 -0.64 -16.56
C THR A 134 15.02 0.07 -16.53
N ARG A 135 14.53 0.44 -17.73
CA ARG A 135 13.23 1.12 -17.89
C ARG A 135 12.07 0.28 -17.35
N GLU A 136 12.18 -1.04 -17.39
CA GLU A 136 11.15 -1.96 -16.89
C GLU A 136 11.04 -1.95 -15.37
N ASN A 137 12.18 -1.80 -14.67
CA ASN A 137 12.21 -1.75 -13.20
C ASN A 137 11.86 -0.36 -12.66
N PHE A 138 12.23 0.69 -13.39
CA PHE A 138 12.03 2.10 -13.03
C PHE A 138 11.21 2.83 -14.12
N PRO A 139 9.96 2.42 -14.36
CA PRO A 139 9.16 2.92 -15.49
C PRO A 139 8.85 4.41 -15.38
N ASP A 140 8.75 4.95 -14.17
CA ASP A 140 8.39 6.34 -13.91
C ASP A 140 9.62 7.24 -13.72
N SER A 141 10.84 6.73 -13.99
CA SER A 141 12.06 7.54 -13.91
C SER A 141 12.15 8.53 -15.08
N THR A 142 12.37 9.80 -14.74
CA THR A 142 12.56 10.89 -15.73
C THR A 142 13.98 10.91 -16.31
N ARG A 143 14.90 10.13 -15.73
CA ARG A 143 16.29 10.06 -16.16
C ARG A 143 16.47 9.17 -17.39
N PRO A 144 17.36 9.52 -18.34
CA PRO A 144 17.68 8.66 -19.47
C PRO A 144 18.35 7.38 -18.98
N PHE A 145 17.96 6.23 -19.53
CA PHE A 145 18.62 4.94 -19.30
C PHE A 145 19.75 4.73 -20.30
N PRO A 146 20.74 3.88 -19.98
CA PRO A 146 21.77 3.48 -20.95
C PRO A 146 21.11 2.88 -22.18
N GLY A 147 21.25 3.55 -23.34
CA GLY A 147 20.61 3.16 -24.60
C GLY A 147 19.44 4.04 -25.04
N ASP A 148 18.95 4.94 -24.18
CA ASP A 148 18.01 5.99 -24.60
C ASP A 148 18.74 7.03 -25.46
N ALA A 149 18.13 7.45 -26.57
CA ALA A 149 18.67 8.51 -27.39
C ALA A 149 18.79 9.80 -26.55
N PRO A 150 19.91 10.55 -26.64
CA PRO A 150 20.03 11.82 -25.95
C PRO A 150 18.89 12.75 -26.40
N PRO A 151 18.34 13.58 -25.50
CA PRO A 151 17.32 14.54 -25.88
C PRO A 151 17.86 15.40 -27.01
N THR A 152 17.13 15.47 -28.13
CA THR A 152 17.46 16.35 -29.25
C THR A 152 17.63 17.77 -28.72
N PRO A 153 18.77 18.44 -28.98
CA PRO A 153 18.97 19.81 -28.51
C PRO A 153 17.86 20.71 -29.10
N PRO A 154 17.39 21.72 -28.35
CA PRO A 154 16.43 22.66 -28.87
C PRO A 154 17.00 23.34 -30.12
N PRO A 155 16.16 23.66 -31.14
CA PRO A 155 16.63 24.33 -32.34
C PRO A 155 17.31 25.64 -31.93
N THR A 156 18.58 25.80 -32.31
CA THR A 156 19.33 27.04 -32.12
C THR A 156 18.59 28.13 -32.88
N GLU A 157 18.00 29.09 -32.17
CA GLU A 157 17.53 30.33 -32.79
C GLU A 157 18.76 31.01 -33.39
N GLU A 158 18.88 30.97 -34.71
CA GLU A 158 19.85 31.79 -35.43
C GLU A 158 19.59 33.27 -35.09
N PRO A 159 20.64 34.05 -34.78
CA PRO A 159 20.48 35.47 -34.53
C PRO A 159 20.04 36.14 -35.84
N ARG A 160 18.80 36.65 -35.86
CA ARG A 160 18.33 37.53 -36.92
C ARG A 160 19.17 38.80 -36.87
N THR A 161 19.90 39.04 -37.96
CA THR A 161 20.67 40.25 -38.24
C THR A 161 19.77 41.42 -38.59
#